data_AF-A0AAV8WSQ5-F1
#
_entry.id   AF-A0AAV8WSQ5-F1
#
_cell.length_a   1.000
_cell.length_b   1.000
_cell.length_c   1.000
_cell.angle_alpha   90.00
_cell.angle_beta   90.00
_cell.angle_gamma   90.00
#
_symmetry.space_group_name_H-M   'P 1'
#
loop_
_entity.id
_entity.type
_entity.pdbx_description
1 polymer ?
#
loop_
_entity_poly.entity_id
_entity_poly.type
_entity_poly.pdbx_seq_one_letter_code
_entity_poly.pdbx_strand_id
1 'polypeptide(L)' 'MALNDGHWKNKNKDCVKCNCSEYGSVENTYCDKESGRCYCKPGVTGDNCDTCLPHHYGTIQSGCKGIVSKHYCCNL' A
#
# COMPACT_ATOMS: atom_id res chain seq x y z
N MET A 1 -13.58 -2.85 22.51
CA MET A 1 -13.54 -2.53 21.07
C MET A 1 -12.10 -2.23 20.73
N ALA A 2 -11.35 -3.27 20.35
CA ALA A 2 -9.90 -3.19 20.23
C ALA A 2 -9.53 -2.47 18.92
N LEU A 3 -8.79 -1.38 19.08
CA LEU A 3 -8.34 -0.51 18.00
C LEU A 3 -6.99 -0.99 17.41
N ASN A 4 -6.69 -2.30 17.52
CA ASN A 4 -5.41 -2.95 17.18
C ASN A 4 -5.53 -4.28 16.41
N ASP A 5 -6.69 -4.61 15.82
CA ASP A 5 -6.94 -5.96 15.25
C ASP A 5 -6.93 -6.04 13.72
N GLY A 6 -6.38 -5.06 13.00
CA GLY A 6 -6.35 -5.12 11.53
C GLY A 6 -7.73 -5.10 10.87
N HIS A 7 -8.66 -4.31 11.41
CA HIS A 7 -9.98 -4.06 10.84
C HIS A 7 -10.28 -2.56 10.77
N TRP A 8 -11.13 -2.16 9.83
CA TRP A 8 -11.64 -0.80 9.64
C TRP A 8 -13.17 -0.79 9.54
N LYS A 9 -13.81 0.38 9.69
CA LYS A 9 -15.27 0.50 9.64
C LYS A 9 -15.71 1.05 8.28
N ASN A 10 -16.46 0.25 7.52
CA ASN A 10 -16.95 0.70 6.21
C ASN A 10 -18.14 1.67 6.34
N LYS A 11 -18.62 2.17 5.19
CA LYS A 11 -19.76 3.10 5.08
C LYS A 11 -21.06 2.53 5.68
N ASN A 12 -21.21 1.21 5.66
CA ASN A 12 -22.35 0.48 6.22
C ASN A 12 -22.22 0.21 7.72
N LYS A 13 -21.15 0.72 8.35
CA LYS A 13 -20.79 0.48 9.76
C LYS A 13 -20.38 -0.97 10.07
N ASP A 14 -20.06 -1.75 9.05
CA ASP A 14 -19.52 -3.09 9.20
C ASP A 14 -18.04 -3.03 9.61
N CYS A 15 -17.61 -4.01 10.40
CA CYS A 15 -16.21 -4.22 10.71
C CYS A 15 -15.58 -5.07 9.61
N VAL A 16 -14.72 -4.46 8.79
CA VAL A 16 -14.10 -5.09 7.62
C VAL A 16 -12.63 -5.35 7.91
N LYS A 17 -12.16 -6.58 7.65
CA LYS A 17 -10.75 -6.93 7.81
C LYS A 17 -9.90 -6.18 6.77
N CYS A 18 -8.77 -5.63 7.21
CA CYS A 18 -7.76 -5.08 6.31
C CYS A 18 -7.18 -6.19 5.44
N ASN A 19 -7.10 -5.96 4.12
CA ASN A 19 -6.55 -6.91 3.16
C ASN A 19 -5.20 -6.42 2.61
N CYS A 20 -4.31 -6.02 3.50
CA CYS A 20 -3.00 -5.46 3.14
C CYS A 20 -2.04 -6.56 2.64
N SER A 21 -1.35 -6.31 1.53
CA SER A 21 -0.31 -7.20 1.01
C SER A 21 0.88 -7.26 1.96
N GLU A 22 1.28 -8.46 2.40
CA GLU A 22 2.49 -8.67 3.21
C GLU A 22 3.76 -8.14 2.52
N TYR A 23 3.79 -8.21 1.19
CA TYR A 23 4.95 -7.81 0.40
C TYR A 23 4.96 -6.31 0.12
N GLY A 24 3.79 -5.72 -0.13
CA GLY A 24 3.65 -4.33 -0.56
C GLY A 24 3.30 -3.33 0.53
N SER A 25 2.83 -3.77 1.69
CA SER A 25 2.49 -2.90 2.82
C SER A 25 3.63 -2.77 3.83
N VAL A 26 3.65 -1.67 4.59
CA VAL A 26 4.62 -1.43 5.66
C VAL A 26 4.39 -2.44 6.79
N GLU A 27 5.47 -3.04 7.27
CA GLU A 27 5.41 -4.04 8.34
C GLU A 27 4.86 -3.45 9.64
N ASN A 28 4.15 -4.26 10.42
CA ASN A 28 3.51 -3.86 11.68
C ASN A 28 2.53 -2.69 11.56
N THR A 29 2.01 -2.43 10.35
CA THR A 29 0.94 -1.46 10.13
C THR A 29 -0.35 -2.16 9.72
N TYR A 30 -1.48 -1.58 10.15
CA TYR A 30 -2.80 -1.96 9.69
C TYR A 30 -3.31 -0.97 8.64
N CYS A 31 -4.47 -1.22 8.06
CA CYS A 31 -5.11 -0.23 7.19
C CYS A 31 -5.69 0.96 7.97
N ASP A 32 -5.81 2.08 7.29
CA ASP A 32 -6.46 3.29 7.78
C ASP A 32 -7.91 3.01 8.21
N LYS A 33 -8.30 3.52 9.38
CA LYS A 33 -9.57 3.15 10.02
C LYS A 33 -10.80 3.78 9.36
N GLU A 34 -10.61 4.86 8.61
CA GLU A 34 -11.67 5.62 7.96
C GLU A 34 -11.88 5.18 6.51
N SER A 35 -10.79 4.92 5.79
CA SER A 35 -10.80 4.57 4.36
C SER A 35 -10.60 3.08 4.08
N GLY A 36 -10.01 2.33 5.01
CA GLY A 36 -9.62 0.93 4.80
C GLY A 36 -8.36 0.75 3.96
N ARG A 37 -7.66 1.84 3.62
CA ARG A 37 -6.48 1.82 2.76
C ARG A 37 -5.22 1.44 3.55
N CYS A 38 -4.43 0.55 2.98
CA CYS A 38 -3.17 0.10 3.57
C CYS A 38 -2.03 1.12 3.36
N TYR A 39 -1.07 1.14 4.30
CA TYR A 39 0.15 1.93 4.15
C TYR A 39 1.13 1.17 3.26
N CYS A 40 1.38 1.69 2.05
CA CYS A 40 2.21 1.01 1.06
C CYS A 40 3.69 1.35 1.18
N LYS A 41 4.54 0.38 0.87
CA LYS A 41 5.98 0.58 0.69
C LYS A 41 6.25 1.51 -0.51
N PRO A 42 7.42 2.16 -0.57
CA PRO A 42 7.80 2.97 -1.73
C PRO A 42 7.72 2.16 -3.03
N GLY A 43 7.17 2.77 -4.09
CA GLY A 43 7.02 2.10 -5.38
C GLY A 43 5.75 1.26 -5.53
N VAL A 44 4.92 1.14 -4.49
CA VAL A 44 3.69 0.33 -4.46
C VAL A 44 2.45 1.22 -4.29
N THR A 45 1.32 0.79 -4.83
CA THR A 45 0.01 1.46 -4.81
C THR A 45 -1.14 0.45 -4.77
N GLY A 46 -2.37 0.96 -4.82
CA GLY A 46 -3.61 0.21 -4.61
C GLY A 46 -4.06 0.27 -3.16
N ASP A 47 -5.35 0.01 -2.91
CA ASP A 47 -5.90 0.07 -1.55
C ASP A 47 -5.32 -1.02 -0.64
N ASN A 48 -4.90 -2.14 -1.25
CA ASN A 48 -4.28 -3.29 -0.60
C ASN A 48 -2.75 -3.34 -0.76
N CYS A 49 -2.14 -2.34 -1.39
CA CYS A 49 -0.71 -2.34 -1.74
C CYS A 49 -0.27 -3.56 -2.57
N ASP A 50 -1.09 -3.96 -3.53
CA ASP A 50 -0.92 -5.15 -4.37
C ASP A 50 -0.48 -4.82 -5.81
N THR A 51 -0.23 -3.55 -6.10
CA THR A 51 0.09 -3.08 -7.45
C THR A 51 1.31 -2.16 -7.42
N CYS A 52 2.24 -2.30 -8.37
CA CYS A 52 3.36 -1.36 -8.46
C CYS A 52 2.86 0.00 -8.97
N LEU A 53 3.51 1.08 -8.55
CA LEU A 53 3.22 2.41 -9.10
C LEU A 53 3.37 2.42 -10.63
N PRO A 54 2.66 3.31 -11.34
CA PRO A 54 2.93 3.55 -12.74
C PRO A 54 4.42 3.75 -12.99
N HIS A 55 4.91 3.28 -14.14
CA HIS A 55 6.32 3.35 -14.50
C HIS A 55 7.27 2.56 -13.57
N HIS A 56 6.76 1.60 -12.80
CA HIS A 56 7.57 0.60 -12.10
C HIS A 56 7.40 -0.78 -12.76
N TYR A 57 8.40 -1.64 -12.61
CA TYR A 57 8.39 -3.01 -13.12
C TYR A 57 8.77 -4.00 -12.00
N GLY A 58 8.48 -5.28 -12.22
CA GLY A 58 8.64 -6.34 -11.23
C GLY A 58 7.31 -6.78 -10.63
N THR A 59 7.38 -7.55 -9.55
CA THR A 59 6.22 -8.03 -8.80
C THR A 59 6.27 -7.46 -7.38
N ILE A 60 5.13 -7.40 -6.68
CA ILE A 60 5.09 -6.93 -5.30
C ILE A 60 5.98 -7.79 -4.39
N GLN A 61 6.00 -9.10 -4.63
CA GLN A 61 6.82 -10.05 -3.88
C GLN A 61 8.33 -9.84 -4.08
N SER A 62 8.76 -9.52 -5.31
CA SER A 62 10.17 -9.30 -5.63
C SER A 62 10.63 -7.84 -5.50
N GLY A 63 9.70 -6.93 -5.19
CA GLY A 63 9.92 -5.49 -5.09
C GLY A 63 9.67 -4.74 -6.40
N CYS A 64 8.98 -3.60 -6.30
CA CYS A 64 8.72 -2.70 -7.41
C CYS A 64 9.95 -1.82 -7.69
N LYS A 65 10.56 -2.00 -8.86
CA LYS A 65 11.69 -1.20 -9.30
C LYS A 65 11.20 -0.07 -10.18
N GLY A 66 11.42 1.17 -9.77
CA GLY A 66 11.10 2.32 -10.60
C GLY A 66 11.97 2.35 -11.84
N ILE A 67 11.39 2.67 -12.99
CA ILE A 67 12.21 3.12 -14.10
C ILE A 67 12.73 4.50 -13.68
N VAL A 68 14.00 4.58 -13.30
CA VAL A 68 14.69 5.86 -13.36
C VAL A 68 14.71 6.22 -14.84
N SER A 69 13.73 7.01 -15.28
CA SER A 69 13.96 7.83 -16.46
C SER A 69 15.20 8.63 -16.09
N LYS A 70 16.35 8.32 -16.69
CA LYS A 70 17.63 9.05 -16.57
C LYS A 70 17.51 10.52 -17.03
N HIS A 71 16.31 11.11 -16.94
CA HIS A 71 15.89 12.38 -17.49
C HIS A 71 15.07 13.22 -16.48
N TYR A 72 14.89 12.76 -15.22
CA TYR A 72 14.37 13.61 -14.13
C TYR A 72 15.33 13.73 -12.94
N CYS A 73 16.63 13.57 -13.15
CA CYS A 73 17.54 14.43 -12.39
C CYS A 73 17.32 15.82 -12.99
N CYS A 74 16.32 16.55 -12.49
CA CYS A 74 16.13 17.92 -12.90
C CYS A 74 17.45 18.63 -12.57
N ASN A 75 18.13 19.10 -13.60
CA ASN A 75 19.29 19.98 -13.47
C ASN A 75 18.91 21.14 -12.53
N LEU A 76 19.39 21.08 -11.30
CA LEU A 76 19.66 22.24 -10.46
C LEU A 76 21.17 22.37 -10.35
#